data_AF-A0A6G3CXB7-F1
#
_entry.id   AF-A0A6G3CXB7-F1
#
_cell.length_a   1.000
_cell.length_b   1.000
_cell.length_c   1.000
_cell.angle_alpha   90.00
_cell.angle_beta   90.00
_cell.angle_gamma   90.00
#
_symmetry.space_group_name_H-M   'P 1'
#
loop_
_entity.id
_entity.type
_entity.pdbx_description
1 polymer ?
#
loop_
_entity_poly.entity_id
_entity_poly.type
_entity_poly.pdbx_seq_one_letter_code
_entity_poly.pdbx_strand_id
1 'polypeptide(L)'
;MKSDEKRGIWRMVHGERAALVDDLAGLEADRWATPSLCAGWTVHDVAAHLVDTALTTRTGFVAGLVRARFDFDRQNARGVELRRGASPAETLERLRRVVSRTTTPPASLDTRLVEEVVHGEDIRRAVGLVRSYPQEAVVRALRLQVRTPASFGGAKEAVASVRLTATDADLSIGEGPEVAGPALSLLLAASGRRVALDDLDGPGVGALAGAAA
;
A
#
# COMPACT_ATOMS: atom_id res chain seq x y z
N MET A 1 -21.77 4.46 -2.17
CA MET A 1 -21.34 3.07 -1.97
C MET A 1 -22.39 2.33 -1.16
N LYS A 2 -22.82 1.14 -1.62
CA LYS A 2 -23.84 0.33 -0.93
C LYS A 2 -23.28 -0.23 0.38
N SER A 3 -24.16 -0.54 1.33
CA SER A 3 -23.79 -1.03 2.68
C SER A 3 -23.00 -2.35 2.62
N ASP A 4 -23.37 -3.26 1.71
CA ASP A 4 -22.68 -4.53 1.48
C ASP A 4 -21.28 -4.37 0.90
N GLU A 5 -21.11 -3.48 -0.07
CA GLU A 5 -19.80 -3.19 -0.67
C GLU A 5 -18.82 -2.65 0.38
N LYS A 6 -19.30 -1.74 1.24
CA LYS A 6 -18.50 -1.23 2.37
C LYS A 6 -18.09 -2.35 3.32
N ARG A 7 -18.99 -3.29 3.64
CA ARG A 7 -18.66 -4.47 4.48
C ARG A 7 -17.64 -5.37 3.80
N GLY A 8 -17.76 -5.59 2.49
CA GLY A 8 -16.82 -6.38 1.70
C GLY A 8 -15.40 -5.82 1.76
N ILE A 9 -15.24 -4.50 1.56
CA ILE A 9 -13.94 -3.83 1.66
C ILE A 9 -13.34 -3.99 3.06
N TRP A 10 -14.12 -3.73 4.11
CA TRP A 10 -13.61 -3.88 5.48
C TRP A 10 -13.20 -5.32 5.81
N ARG A 11 -13.92 -6.32 5.30
CA ARG A 11 -13.53 -7.73 5.47
C ARG A 11 -12.14 -8.00 4.85
N MET A 12 -11.89 -7.49 3.63
CA MET A 12 -10.58 -7.62 2.99
C MET A 12 -9.49 -6.89 3.78
N VAL A 13 -9.75 -5.64 4.20
CA VAL A 13 -8.80 -4.86 5.01
C VAL A 13 -8.46 -5.57 6.33
N HIS A 14 -9.46 -6.09 7.04
CA HIS A 14 -9.23 -6.81 8.31
C HIS A 14 -8.46 -8.11 8.08
N GLY A 15 -8.75 -8.82 6.98
CA GLY A 15 -8.02 -10.01 6.57
C GLY A 15 -6.54 -9.72 6.32
N GLU A 16 -6.21 -8.67 5.57
CA GLU A 16 -4.81 -8.34 5.28
C GLU A 16 -4.04 -7.80 6.49
N ARG A 17 -4.71 -7.09 7.40
CA ARG A 17 -4.11 -6.71 8.69
C ARG A 17 -3.80 -7.91 9.56
N ALA A 18 -4.73 -8.86 9.67
CA ALA A 18 -4.52 -10.08 10.43
C ALA A 18 -3.38 -10.91 9.83
N ALA A 19 -3.35 -11.08 8.50
CA ALA A 19 -2.28 -11.78 7.81
C ALA A 19 -0.91 -11.13 8.08
N LEU A 20 -0.82 -9.79 8.02
CA LEU A 20 0.44 -9.11 8.30
C LEU A 20 0.87 -9.23 9.77
N VAL A 21 -0.07 -9.22 10.71
CA VAL A 21 0.21 -9.50 12.12
C VAL A 21 0.80 -10.90 12.28
N ASP A 22 0.25 -11.90 11.60
CA ASP A 22 0.73 -13.29 11.67
C ASP A 22 2.14 -13.42 11.06
N ASP A 23 2.36 -12.80 9.90
CA ASP A 23 3.68 -12.72 9.25
C ASP A 23 4.74 -12.11 10.18
N LEU A 24 4.41 -10.98 10.80
CA LEU A 24 5.30 -10.23 11.68
C LEU A 24 5.50 -10.89 13.04
N ALA A 25 4.56 -11.72 13.50
CA ALA A 25 4.69 -12.49 14.73
C ALA A 25 5.76 -13.59 14.62
N GLY A 26 6.00 -14.11 13.42
CA GLY A 26 7.06 -15.08 13.14
C GLY A 26 8.39 -14.44 12.71
N LEU A 27 8.47 -13.12 12.60
CA LEU A 27 9.66 -12.42 12.13
C LEU A 27 10.62 -12.11 13.28
N GLU A 28 11.87 -12.57 13.15
CA GLU A 28 12.95 -12.27 14.09
C GLU A 28 13.16 -10.76 14.28
N ALA A 29 13.48 -10.35 15.51
CA ALA A 29 13.50 -8.94 15.90
C ALA A 29 14.55 -8.09 15.15
N ASP A 30 15.64 -8.68 14.68
CA ASP A 30 16.68 -8.01 13.90
C ASP A 30 16.20 -7.66 12.48
N ARG A 31 15.35 -8.51 11.88
CA ARG A 31 14.78 -8.29 10.54
C ARG A 31 13.78 -7.14 10.48
N TRP A 32 13.28 -6.67 11.63
CA TRP A 32 12.47 -5.45 11.70
C TRP A 32 13.25 -4.18 11.34
N ALA A 33 14.58 -4.21 11.44
CA ALA A 33 15.47 -3.12 11.00
C ALA A 33 15.84 -3.21 9.51
N THR A 34 15.42 -4.25 8.79
CA THR A 34 15.67 -4.38 7.35
C THR A 34 15.03 -3.20 6.60
N PRO A 35 15.75 -2.57 5.66
CA PRO A 35 15.17 -1.57 4.77
C PRO A 35 13.96 -2.13 4.02
N SER A 36 12.83 -1.43 4.07
CA SER A 36 11.63 -1.76 3.32
C SER A 36 11.73 -1.26 1.87
N LEU A 37 10.71 -1.54 1.06
CA LEU A 37 10.59 -0.92 -0.26
C LEU A 37 10.18 0.57 -0.21
N CYS A 38 9.74 1.07 0.95
CA CYS A 38 9.62 2.51 1.19
C CYS A 38 11.01 3.10 1.46
N ALA A 39 11.47 3.99 0.58
CA ALA A 39 12.78 4.64 0.71
C ALA A 39 12.92 5.32 2.08
N GLY A 40 14.02 5.02 2.78
CA GLY A 40 14.33 5.59 4.10
C GLY A 40 13.56 4.97 5.27
N TRP A 41 12.69 3.98 5.03
CA TRP A 41 11.91 3.32 6.07
C TRP A 41 12.33 1.86 6.25
N THR A 42 12.43 1.43 7.50
CA THR A 42 12.58 0.02 7.88
C THR A 42 11.24 -0.70 7.87
N VAL A 43 11.24 -2.03 7.91
CA VAL A 43 10.03 -2.85 8.17
C VAL A 43 9.25 -2.34 9.39
N HIS A 44 9.96 -1.97 10.45
CA HIS A 44 9.37 -1.44 11.68
C HIS A 44 8.69 -0.08 11.48
N ASP A 45 9.21 0.77 10.58
CA ASP A 45 8.60 2.06 10.24
C ASP A 45 7.31 1.86 9.45
N VAL A 46 7.32 0.96 8.46
CA VAL A 46 6.12 0.63 7.68
C VAL A 46 5.03 0.02 8.56
N ALA A 47 5.38 -0.86 9.49
CA ALA A 47 4.42 -1.41 10.46
C ALA A 47 3.82 -0.32 11.35
N ALA A 48 4.63 0.66 11.79
CA ALA A 48 4.13 1.81 12.55
C ALA A 48 3.23 2.73 11.71
N HIS A 49 3.57 2.97 10.44
CA HIS A 49 2.72 3.71 9.50
C HIS A 49 1.35 3.06 9.35
N LEU A 50 1.30 1.73 9.19
CA LEU A 50 0.04 0.99 9.10
C LEU A 50 -0.83 1.12 10.36
N VAL A 51 -0.23 1.21 11.54
CA VAL A 51 -0.96 1.55 12.78
C VAL A 51 -1.57 2.96 12.68
N ASP A 52 -0.82 3.95 12.22
CA ASP A 52 -1.31 5.33 12.10
C ASP A 52 -2.43 5.45 11.05
N THR A 53 -2.23 4.84 9.90
CA THR A 53 -3.20 4.70 8.82
C THR A 53 -4.49 4.06 9.32
N ALA A 54 -4.41 2.99 10.13
CA ALA A 54 -5.60 2.34 10.69
C ALA A 54 -6.36 3.25 11.69
N LEU A 55 -5.64 4.09 12.45
CA LEU A 55 -6.22 5.03 13.41
C LEU A 55 -6.71 6.34 12.78
N THR A 56 -6.39 6.58 11.50
CA THR A 56 -6.74 7.80 10.80
C THR A 56 -8.26 7.97 10.71
N THR A 57 -8.76 9.06 11.30
CA THR A 57 -10.16 9.48 11.19
C THR A 57 -10.30 10.63 10.19
N ARG A 58 -11.54 10.95 9.79
CA ARG A 58 -11.79 12.05 8.85
C ARG A 58 -11.23 13.39 9.35
N THR A 59 -11.52 13.73 10.60
CA THR A 59 -11.06 14.99 11.22
C THR A 59 -9.58 14.93 11.58
N GLY A 60 -9.09 13.76 12.02
CA GLY A 60 -7.66 13.53 12.30
C GLY A 60 -6.80 13.75 11.07
N PHE A 61 -7.24 13.25 9.91
CA PHE A 61 -6.56 13.45 8.63
C PHE A 61 -6.42 14.93 8.28
N VAL A 62 -7.52 15.70 8.28
CA VAL A 62 -7.48 17.13 7.94
C VAL A 62 -6.58 17.90 8.90
N ALA A 63 -6.70 17.63 10.20
CA ALA A 63 -5.87 18.29 11.20
C ALA A 63 -4.38 17.89 11.09
N GLY A 64 -4.09 16.64 10.70
CA GLY A 64 -2.75 16.15 10.41
C GLY A 64 -2.13 16.88 9.21
N LEU A 65 -2.86 16.96 8.11
CA LEU A 65 -2.40 17.58 6.87
C LEU A 65 -2.13 19.09 7.05
N VAL A 66 -3.01 19.78 7.77
CA VAL A 66 -2.79 21.20 8.12
C VAL A 66 -1.54 21.37 8.98
N ARG A 67 -1.34 20.54 10.01
CA ARG A 67 -0.11 20.58 10.83
C ARG A 67 1.14 20.25 10.03
N ALA A 68 1.02 19.43 9.01
CA ALA A 68 2.08 19.08 8.08
C ALA A 68 2.30 20.13 6.99
N ARG A 69 1.50 21.20 6.93
CA ARG A 69 1.54 22.23 5.88
C ARG A 69 1.26 21.65 4.49
N PHE A 70 0.31 20.71 4.41
CA PHE A 70 -0.10 20.03 3.18
C PHE A 70 1.00 19.15 2.54
N ASP A 71 2.01 18.80 3.34
CA ASP A 71 3.08 17.87 2.97
C ASP A 71 2.73 16.47 3.52
N PHE A 72 2.45 15.53 2.60
CA PHE A 72 2.10 14.16 2.95
C PHE A 72 3.25 13.39 3.56
N ASP A 73 4.47 13.57 3.06
CA ASP A 73 5.66 12.87 3.57
C ASP A 73 5.92 13.28 5.01
N ARG A 74 5.80 14.58 5.29
CA ARG A 74 5.92 15.11 6.65
C ARG A 74 4.80 14.61 7.58
N GLN A 75 3.58 14.45 7.07
CA GLN A 75 2.49 13.86 7.85
C GLN A 75 2.80 12.40 8.20
N ASN A 76 3.22 11.62 7.22
CA ASN A 76 3.52 10.20 7.35
C ASN A 76 4.69 9.97 8.32
N ALA A 77 5.79 10.72 8.19
CA ALA A 77 6.94 10.62 9.09
C ALA A 77 6.55 10.86 10.57
N ARG A 78 5.70 11.87 10.83
CA ARG A 78 5.17 12.12 12.18
C ARG A 78 4.27 11.00 12.67
N GLY A 79 3.44 10.43 11.80
CA GLY A 79 2.61 9.27 12.12
C GLY A 79 3.48 8.09 12.56
N VAL A 80 4.53 7.79 11.80
CA VAL A 80 5.52 6.76 12.15
C VAL A 80 6.16 7.04 13.49
N GLU A 81 6.70 8.24 13.73
CA GLU A 81 7.30 8.62 15.01
C GLU A 81 6.35 8.41 16.20
N LEU A 82 5.07 8.77 16.03
CA LEU A 82 4.05 8.62 17.08
C LEU A 82 3.63 7.16 17.32
N ARG A 83 3.67 6.32 16.28
CA ARG A 83 3.14 4.95 16.33
C ARG A 83 4.20 3.87 16.45
N ARG A 84 5.46 4.19 16.19
CA ARG A 84 6.57 3.27 16.41
C ARG A 84 6.74 3.03 17.91
N GLY A 85 6.67 1.77 18.32
CA GLY A 85 7.01 1.34 19.67
C GLY A 85 8.51 1.31 19.90
N ALA A 86 8.93 1.24 21.15
CA ALA A 86 10.34 1.12 21.52
C ALA A 86 10.96 -0.22 21.06
N SER A 87 10.13 -1.22 20.74
CA SER A 87 10.55 -2.51 20.22
C SER A 87 9.61 -3.02 19.11
N PRO A 88 10.07 -3.97 18.27
CA PRO A 88 9.22 -4.73 17.34
C PRO A 88 7.94 -5.28 17.99
N ALA A 89 8.07 -5.89 19.16
CA ALA A 89 6.95 -6.48 19.90
C ALA A 89 5.89 -5.44 20.28
N GLU A 90 6.31 -4.23 20.66
CA GLU A 90 5.37 -3.16 21.00
C GLU A 90 4.63 -2.64 19.76
N THR A 91 5.31 -2.46 18.62
CA THR A 91 4.63 -2.08 17.37
C THR A 91 3.68 -3.18 16.90
N LEU A 92 4.10 -4.45 16.98
CA LEU A 92 3.23 -5.58 16.63
C LEU A 92 1.96 -5.62 17.49
N GLU A 93 2.09 -5.37 18.79
CA GLU A 93 0.94 -5.27 19.68
C GLU A 93 0.02 -4.09 19.33
N ARG A 94 0.59 -2.93 18.95
CA ARG A 94 -0.20 -1.80 18.43
C ARG A 94 -0.94 -2.18 17.15
N LEU A 95 -0.32 -2.95 16.24
CA LEU A 95 -0.95 -3.45 15.01
C LEU A 95 -2.11 -4.40 15.32
N ARG A 96 -1.94 -5.34 16.25
CA ARG A 96 -3.01 -6.24 16.73
C ARG A 96 -4.25 -5.48 17.18
N ARG A 97 -4.07 -4.39 17.92
CA ARG A 97 -5.18 -3.57 18.46
C ARG A 97 -5.99 -2.85 17.39
N VAL A 98 -5.46 -2.70 16.18
CA VAL A 98 -6.13 -1.97 15.10
C VAL A 98 -6.65 -2.86 13.97
N VAL A 99 -6.47 -4.18 14.06
CA VAL A 99 -6.92 -5.15 13.04
C VAL A 99 -8.37 -4.92 12.64
N SER A 100 -9.29 -4.83 13.61
CA SER A 100 -10.73 -4.69 13.36
C SER A 100 -11.22 -3.25 13.15
N ARG A 101 -10.32 -2.24 13.17
CA ARG A 101 -10.70 -0.83 13.05
C ARG A 101 -11.29 -0.53 11.67
N THR A 102 -12.37 0.25 11.65
CA THR A 102 -13.04 0.73 10.43
C THR A 102 -12.99 2.26 10.27
N THR A 103 -12.02 2.90 10.93
CA THR A 103 -11.73 4.33 10.80
C THR A 103 -11.05 4.62 9.47
N THR A 104 -11.38 5.76 8.86
CA THR A 104 -10.90 6.12 7.53
C THR A 104 -10.79 7.65 7.36
N PRO A 105 -9.84 8.15 6.55
CA PRO A 105 -9.80 9.54 6.10
C PRO A 105 -11.04 9.89 5.23
N PRO A 106 -11.26 11.18 4.88
CA PRO A 106 -12.32 11.59 3.98
C PRO A 106 -11.95 11.28 2.51
N ALA A 107 -11.68 10.02 2.20
CA ALA A 107 -11.27 9.52 0.89
C ALA A 107 -12.05 8.24 0.51
N SER A 108 -11.82 7.70 -0.68
CA SER A 108 -12.34 6.38 -1.07
C SER A 108 -11.92 5.32 -0.05
N LEU A 109 -12.80 4.37 0.29
CA LEU A 109 -12.42 3.25 1.15
C LEU A 109 -11.37 2.35 0.50
N ASP A 110 -11.30 2.31 -0.83
CA ASP A 110 -10.27 1.55 -1.54
C ASP A 110 -8.85 2.04 -1.19
N THR A 111 -8.69 3.26 -0.64
CA THR A 111 -7.40 3.71 -0.12
C THR A 111 -6.89 2.78 0.97
N ARG A 112 -7.78 2.18 1.78
CA ARG A 112 -7.37 1.23 2.80
C ARG A 112 -6.84 -0.06 2.17
N LEU A 113 -7.37 -0.50 1.03
CA LEU A 113 -6.83 -1.66 0.31
C LEU A 113 -5.45 -1.35 -0.27
N VAL A 114 -5.24 -0.14 -0.81
CA VAL A 114 -3.90 0.30 -1.25
C VAL A 114 -2.91 0.23 -0.09
N GLU A 115 -3.26 0.77 1.07
CA GLU A 115 -2.39 0.77 2.25
C GLU A 115 -2.04 -0.65 2.69
N GLU A 116 -3.03 -1.52 2.91
CA GLU A 116 -2.74 -2.87 3.41
C GLU A 116 -2.01 -3.76 2.37
N VAL A 117 -2.29 -3.59 1.08
CA VAL A 117 -1.65 -4.40 0.02
C VAL A 117 -0.24 -3.91 -0.27
N VAL A 118 -0.08 -2.62 -0.62
CA VAL A 118 1.22 -2.06 -1.04
C VAL A 118 2.20 -2.04 0.12
N HIS A 119 1.80 -1.53 1.29
CA HIS A 119 2.70 -1.48 2.45
C HIS A 119 2.89 -2.86 3.10
N GLY A 120 1.94 -3.78 2.93
CA GLY A 120 2.16 -5.19 3.22
C GLY A 120 3.31 -5.77 2.38
N GLU A 121 3.35 -5.47 1.08
CA GLU A 121 4.43 -5.90 0.19
C GLU A 121 5.75 -5.16 0.43
N ASP A 122 5.70 -3.89 0.83
CA ASP A 122 6.89 -3.13 1.24
C ASP A 122 7.66 -3.82 2.37
N ILE A 123 6.93 -4.53 3.25
CA ILE A 123 7.48 -5.40 4.29
C ILE A 123 7.84 -6.76 3.71
N ARG A 124 6.85 -7.48 3.16
CA ARG A 124 6.98 -8.90 2.82
C ARG A 124 8.10 -9.17 1.84
N ARG A 125 8.17 -8.42 0.73
CA ARG A 125 9.24 -8.59 -0.27
C ARG A 125 10.62 -8.27 0.31
N ALA A 126 10.72 -7.24 1.15
CA ALA A 126 11.98 -6.86 1.80
C ALA A 126 12.55 -7.97 2.71
N VAL A 127 11.67 -8.80 3.29
CA VAL A 127 12.05 -9.92 4.17
C VAL A 127 11.80 -11.30 3.55
N GLY A 128 11.54 -11.37 2.25
CA GLY A 128 11.37 -12.63 1.51
C GLY A 128 10.13 -13.44 1.90
N LEU A 129 9.12 -12.80 2.48
CA LEU A 129 7.80 -13.41 2.72
C LEU A 129 6.93 -13.27 1.47
N VAL A 130 6.03 -14.23 1.27
CA VAL A 130 5.14 -14.29 0.11
C VAL A 130 3.68 -14.38 0.57
N ARG A 131 2.80 -13.60 -0.06
CA ARG A 131 1.37 -13.55 0.27
C ARG A 131 0.51 -13.62 -1.00
N SER A 132 -0.49 -14.50 -0.98
CA SER A 132 -1.56 -14.52 -1.99
C SER A 132 -2.74 -13.67 -1.51
N TYR A 133 -3.00 -12.56 -2.19
CA TYR A 133 -4.09 -11.64 -1.83
C TYR A 133 -5.42 -12.06 -2.46
N PRO A 134 -6.57 -11.72 -1.85
CA PRO A 134 -7.85 -11.73 -2.56
C PRO A 134 -7.72 -10.87 -3.83
N GLN A 135 -7.98 -11.46 -5.00
CA GLN A 135 -7.80 -10.78 -6.28
C GLN A 135 -8.60 -9.48 -6.38
N GLU A 136 -9.81 -9.45 -5.80
CA GLU A 136 -10.63 -8.24 -5.73
C GLU A 136 -9.91 -7.09 -5.00
N ALA A 137 -9.17 -7.37 -3.91
CA ALA A 137 -8.45 -6.34 -3.16
C ALA A 137 -7.39 -5.66 -4.03
N VAL A 138 -6.61 -6.46 -4.74
CA VAL A 138 -5.52 -5.99 -5.62
C VAL A 138 -6.08 -5.20 -6.81
N VAL A 139 -7.12 -5.72 -7.47
CA VAL A 139 -7.76 -5.04 -8.61
C VAL A 139 -8.37 -3.70 -8.19
N ARG A 140 -9.04 -3.63 -7.04
CA ARG A 140 -9.61 -2.38 -6.51
C ARG A 140 -8.52 -1.37 -6.15
N ALA A 141 -7.45 -1.81 -5.50
CA ALA A 141 -6.30 -0.98 -5.18
C ALA A 141 -5.64 -0.42 -6.45
N LEU A 142 -5.38 -1.26 -7.45
CA LEU A 142 -4.80 -0.85 -8.73
C LEU A 142 -5.67 0.18 -9.45
N ARG A 143 -6.98 -0.07 -9.56
CA ARG A 143 -7.93 0.87 -10.17
C ARG A 143 -7.98 2.22 -9.45
N LEU A 144 -7.84 2.24 -8.12
CA LEU A 144 -7.76 3.49 -7.38
C LEU A 144 -6.40 4.19 -7.64
N GLN A 145 -5.31 3.45 -7.60
CA GLN A 145 -3.96 3.99 -7.73
C GLN A 145 -3.78 4.71 -9.07
N VAL A 146 -4.16 4.07 -10.18
CA VAL A 146 -4.00 4.59 -11.55
C VAL A 146 -4.89 5.79 -11.88
N ARG A 147 -5.93 6.08 -11.09
CA ARG A 147 -6.79 7.27 -11.29
C ARG A 147 -6.48 8.40 -10.33
N THR A 148 -5.68 8.14 -9.29
CA THR A 148 -5.31 9.13 -8.28
C THR A 148 -4.10 9.91 -8.79
N PRO A 149 -4.08 11.26 -8.73
CA PRO A 149 -2.91 12.06 -9.11
C PRO A 149 -1.69 11.77 -8.22
N ALA A 150 -0.49 11.90 -8.78
CA ALA A 150 0.78 11.75 -8.06
C ALA A 150 0.89 12.71 -6.87
N SER A 151 0.32 13.92 -6.96
CA SER A 151 0.26 14.89 -5.83
C SER A 151 -0.56 14.40 -4.63
N PHE A 152 -1.33 13.33 -4.78
CA PHE A 152 -2.05 12.63 -3.72
C PHE A 152 -1.51 11.20 -3.49
N GLY A 153 -0.29 10.90 -3.95
CA GLY A 153 0.34 9.58 -3.82
C GLY A 153 -0.20 8.52 -4.78
N GLY A 154 -0.91 8.93 -5.82
CA GLY A 154 -1.41 8.05 -6.88
C GLY A 154 -0.42 7.85 -8.03
N ALA A 155 -0.88 7.19 -9.10
CA ALA A 155 -0.06 6.82 -10.26
C ALA A 155 -0.60 7.33 -11.60
N LYS A 156 -1.58 8.23 -11.59
CA LYS A 156 -2.29 8.66 -12.81
C LYS A 156 -1.35 9.15 -13.91
N GLU A 157 -0.37 9.97 -13.55
CA GLU A 157 0.61 10.52 -14.48
C GLU A 157 1.61 9.45 -14.93
N ALA A 158 2.04 8.57 -14.02
CA ALA A 158 3.02 7.53 -14.29
C ALA A 158 2.52 6.49 -15.31
N VAL A 159 1.22 6.23 -15.34
CA VAL A 159 0.59 5.23 -16.22
C VAL A 159 -0.10 5.86 -17.44
N ALA A 160 0.04 7.17 -17.65
CA ALA A 160 -0.73 7.91 -18.66
C ALA A 160 -0.43 7.51 -20.12
N SER A 161 0.74 6.91 -20.37
CA SER A 161 1.23 6.55 -21.72
C SER A 161 1.35 5.05 -21.96
N VAL A 162 0.86 4.22 -21.03
CA VAL A 162 0.95 2.76 -21.12
C VAL A 162 -0.42 2.12 -20.89
N ARG A 163 -0.57 0.90 -21.40
CA ARG A 163 -1.71 0.03 -21.08
C ARG A 163 -1.24 -1.05 -20.12
N LEU A 164 -1.80 -1.06 -18.91
CA LEU A 164 -1.56 -2.12 -17.93
C LEU A 164 -2.53 -3.27 -18.20
N THR A 165 -2.02 -4.50 -18.31
CA THR A 165 -2.82 -5.69 -18.58
C THR A 165 -2.47 -6.79 -17.59
N ALA A 166 -3.41 -7.13 -16.71
CA ALA A 166 -3.21 -8.19 -15.74
C ALA A 166 -3.26 -9.56 -16.44
N THR A 167 -2.29 -10.44 -16.15
CA THR A 167 -2.25 -11.80 -16.70
C THR A 167 -3.08 -12.79 -15.89
N ASP A 168 -3.39 -12.44 -14.64
CA ASP A 168 -4.12 -13.27 -13.69
C ASP A 168 -5.56 -12.80 -13.45
N ALA A 169 -5.93 -11.61 -13.95
CA ALA A 169 -7.26 -11.02 -13.81
C ALA A 169 -7.77 -10.48 -15.15
N ASP A 170 -9.09 -10.45 -15.34
CA ASP A 170 -9.72 -9.76 -16.48
C ASP A 170 -9.68 -8.24 -16.27
N LEU A 171 -8.49 -7.66 -16.45
CA LEU A 171 -8.20 -6.26 -16.20
C LEU A 171 -7.22 -5.70 -17.23
N SER A 172 -7.69 -4.72 -17.98
CA SER A 172 -6.84 -3.86 -18.81
C SER A 172 -7.19 -2.39 -18.52
N ILE A 173 -6.19 -1.54 -18.30
CA ILE A 173 -6.37 -0.11 -17.97
C ILE A 173 -5.38 0.73 -18.76
N GLY A 174 -5.87 1.82 -19.36
CA GLY A 174 -5.04 2.77 -20.09
C GLY A 174 -4.90 2.40 -21.56
N GLU A 175 -4.05 3.16 -22.24
CA GLU A 175 -3.82 3.09 -23.69
C GLU A 175 -2.32 3.21 -23.95
N GLY A 176 -1.85 2.66 -25.08
CA GLY A 176 -0.43 2.71 -25.47
C GLY A 176 0.27 1.36 -25.41
N PRO A 177 1.63 1.34 -25.40
CA PRO A 177 2.42 0.13 -25.29
C PRO A 177 2.06 -0.66 -24.03
N GLU A 178 1.96 -1.98 -24.19
CA GLU A 178 1.50 -2.87 -23.15
C GLU A 178 2.55 -3.10 -22.06
N VAL A 179 2.08 -3.14 -20.81
CA VAL A 179 2.78 -3.65 -19.64
C VAL A 179 1.93 -4.77 -19.07
N ALA A 180 2.40 -6.01 -19.22
CA ALA A 180 1.68 -7.21 -18.84
C ALA A 180 2.34 -7.90 -17.65
N GLY A 181 1.54 -8.45 -16.75
CA GLY A 181 2.02 -9.27 -15.64
C GLY A 181 0.96 -9.44 -14.56
N PRO A 182 1.30 -10.05 -13.41
CA PRO A 182 0.35 -10.22 -12.31
C PRO A 182 -0.21 -8.88 -11.83
N ALA A 183 -1.51 -8.84 -11.48
CA ALA A 183 -2.16 -7.61 -11.02
C ALA A 183 -1.45 -6.96 -9.82
N LEU A 184 -0.86 -7.78 -8.93
CA LEU A 184 -0.09 -7.30 -7.79
C LEU A 184 1.18 -6.56 -8.24
N SER A 185 1.94 -7.14 -9.18
CA SER A 185 3.16 -6.52 -9.68
C SER A 185 2.87 -5.23 -10.45
N LEU A 186 1.76 -5.18 -11.21
CA LEU A 186 1.27 -3.95 -11.83
C LEU A 186 0.93 -2.86 -10.80
N LEU A 187 0.25 -3.22 -9.70
CA LEU A 187 -0.03 -2.30 -8.59
C LEU A 187 1.26 -1.77 -7.97
N LEU A 188 2.20 -2.64 -7.63
CA LEU A 188 3.46 -2.26 -7.01
C LEU A 188 4.29 -1.35 -7.93
N ALA A 189 4.42 -1.70 -9.20
CA ALA A 189 5.14 -0.89 -10.18
C ALA A 189 4.48 0.48 -10.36
N ALA A 190 3.14 0.55 -10.48
CA ALA A 190 2.40 1.82 -10.53
C ALA A 190 2.56 2.64 -9.23
N SER A 191 2.73 1.99 -8.08
CA SER A 191 3.06 2.62 -6.80
C SER A 191 4.56 2.92 -6.62
N GLY A 192 5.37 2.82 -7.67
CA GLY A 192 6.80 3.19 -7.64
C GLY A 192 7.76 2.12 -7.13
N ARG A 193 7.29 0.88 -6.88
CA ARG A 193 8.15 -0.20 -6.36
C ARG A 193 8.83 -0.90 -7.53
N ARG A 194 10.04 -0.41 -7.86
CA ARG A 194 10.84 -0.89 -9.01
C ARG A 194 11.11 -2.41 -8.99
N VAL A 195 11.19 -3.02 -7.82
CA VAL A 195 11.38 -4.48 -7.67
C VAL A 195 10.28 -5.30 -8.36
N ALA A 196 9.09 -4.73 -8.53
CA ALA A 196 7.99 -5.41 -9.22
C ALA A 196 8.10 -5.36 -10.75
N LEU A 197 9.00 -4.55 -11.31
CA LEU A 197 9.21 -4.46 -12.76
C LEU A 197 9.79 -5.76 -13.34
N ASP A 198 10.53 -6.53 -12.54
CA ASP A 198 11.10 -7.82 -12.95
C ASP A 198 10.02 -8.88 -13.20
N ASP A 199 8.80 -8.68 -12.68
CA ASP A 199 7.64 -9.54 -12.88
C ASP A 199 6.80 -9.11 -14.10
N LEU A 200 7.23 -8.08 -14.85
CA LEU A 200 6.46 -7.43 -15.91
C LEU A 200 7.13 -7.54 -17.27
N ASP A 201 6.32 -7.75 -18.29
CA ASP A 201 6.71 -7.88 -19.68
C ASP A 201 6.03 -6.84 -20.57
N GLY A 202 6.57 -6.66 -21.77
CA GLY A 202 5.95 -5.87 -22.83
C GLY A 202 6.64 -4.53 -23.12
N PRO A 203 6.29 -3.90 -24.26
CA PRO A 203 6.99 -2.72 -24.77
C PRO A 203 6.81 -1.46 -23.91
N GLY A 204 5.83 -1.43 -23.00
CA GLY A 204 5.58 -0.31 -22.10
C GLY A 204 6.41 -0.31 -20.82
N VAL A 205 7.11 -1.41 -20.48
CA VAL A 205 7.79 -1.55 -19.17
C VAL A 205 8.82 -0.45 -18.97
N GLY A 206 9.60 -0.11 -20.00
CA GLY A 206 10.58 0.97 -19.93
C GLY A 206 9.95 2.35 -19.67
N ALA A 207 8.78 2.62 -20.25
CA ALA A 207 8.06 3.88 -20.04
C ALA A 207 7.53 3.98 -18.61
N LEU A 208 6.94 2.90 -18.08
CA LEU A 208 6.48 2.83 -16.69
C LEU A 208 7.65 3.01 -15.69
N ALA A 209 8.77 2.33 -15.94
CA ALA A 209 9.97 2.39 -15.10
C ALA A 209 10.61 3.79 -15.05
N GLY A 210 10.48 4.57 -16.14
CA GLY A 210 10.98 5.94 -16.22
C GLY A 210 10.07 6.97 -15.55
N ALA A 211 8.76 6.70 -15.49
CA ALA A 211 7.78 7.61 -14.89
C ALA A 211 7.61 7.40 -13.37
N ALA A 212 8.01 6.24 -12.86
CA ALA A 212 8.03 5.89 -11.44
C ALA A 212 9.33 6.30 -10.70
N ALA A 213 10.20 7.10 -11.34
CA ALA A 213 11.49 7.56 -10.80
C ALA A 213 11.41 8.96 -10.18
#